data_AF-A0A6V7MDS4-F1
#
_entry.id   AF-A0A6V7MDS4-F1
#
_cell.length_a   1.000
_cell.length_b   1.000
_cell.length_c   1.000
_cell.angle_alpha   90.00
_cell.angle_beta   90.00
_cell.angle_gamma   90.00
#
_symmetry.space_group_name_H-M   'P 1'
#
loop_
_entity.id
_entity.type
_entity.pdbx_description
1 polymer ?
#
loop_
_entity_poly.entity_id
_entity_poly.type
_entity_poly.pdbx_seq_one_letter_code
_entity_poly.pdbx_strand_id
1 'polypeptide(L)' 'LFKLQDLVKSPPTARTEMYIRQAGPGSYRQVLREIRQKEIYKLIVDTDPQHMQQFFRA' A
#
# COMPACT_ATOMS: atom_id res chain seq x y z
N LEU A 1 9.44 5.41 12.26
CA LEU A 1 8.32 4.42 12.24
C LEU A 1 7.02 5.17 12.47
N PHE A 2 6.16 5.28 11.46
CA PHE A 2 4.80 5.80 11.65
C PHE A 2 3.95 4.65 12.20
N LYS A 3 3.32 4.81 13.36
CA LYS A 3 2.47 3.74 13.91
C LYS A 3 1.11 3.79 13.22
N LEU A 4 0.63 2.65 12.72
CA LEU A 4 -0.67 2.52 12.03
C LEU A 4 -1.83 3.15 12.82
N GLN A 5 -1.81 2.97 14.14
CA GLN A 5 -2.75 3.60 15.09
C GLN A 5 -2.83 5.12 14.99
N ASP A 6 -1.73 5.79 14.63
CA ASP A 6 -1.67 7.25 14.54
C ASP A 6 -2.30 7.74 13.23
N LEU A 7 -2.31 6.89 12.18
CA LEU A 7 -3.06 7.14 10.95
C LEU A 7 -4.57 7.03 11.19
N VAL A 8 -5.00 6.01 11.95
CA VAL A 8 -6.43 5.73 12.25
C VAL A 8 -7.04 6.76 13.22
N LYS A 9 -6.25 7.37 14.10
CA LYS A 9 -6.69 8.37 15.08
C LYS A 9 -6.88 9.78 14.52
N SER A 10 -6.52 10.02 13.27
CA SER A 10 -6.76 11.30 12.62
C SER A 10 -8.27 11.58 12.57
N PRO A 11 -8.74 12.82 12.85
CA PRO A 11 -10.15 13.14 12.73
C PRO A 11 -10.63 12.69 11.36
N PRO A 12 -11.85 12.11 11.21
CA PRO A 12 -12.33 11.60 9.94
C PRO A 12 -12.56 12.77 8.98
N THR A 13 -11.47 13.24 8.38
CA THR A 13 -11.48 14.12 7.23
C THR A 13 -12.07 13.28 6.10
N ALA A 14 -13.38 13.43 5.92
CA ALA A 14 -14.20 12.90 4.84
C ALA A 14 -13.86 11.46 4.41
N ARG A 15 -14.54 10.45 4.98
CA ARG A 15 -14.74 9.12 4.34
C ARG A 15 -13.51 8.54 3.62
N THR A 16 -12.31 8.69 4.18
CA THR A 16 -11.11 8.17 3.51
C THR A 16 -11.08 6.67 3.71
N GLU A 17 -11.43 5.91 2.68
CA GLU A 17 -11.33 4.45 2.68
C GLU A 17 -9.86 4.02 2.67
N MET A 18 -9.51 3.11 3.57
CA MET A 18 -8.16 2.59 3.74
C MET A 18 -8.14 1.08 3.51
N TYR A 19 -7.20 0.61 2.69
CA TYR A 19 -6.98 -0.80 2.40
C TYR A 19 -5.57 -1.21 2.83
N ILE A 20 -5.44 -2.34 3.52
CA ILE A 20 -4.14 -2.91 3.93
C ILE A 20 -3.93 -4.21 3.15
N ARG A 21 -2.77 -4.36 2.52
CA ARG A 21 -2.40 -5.55 1.75
C ARG A 21 -0.95 -5.94 2.05
N GLN A 22 -0.72 -7.22 2.32
CA GLN A 22 0.62 -7.80 2.43
C GLN A 22 0.95 -8.53 1.12
N ALA A 23 2.18 -8.38 0.64
CA ALA A 23 2.64 -8.95 -0.62
C ALA A 23 4.13 -9.32 -0.53
N GLY A 24 4.51 -10.42 -1.16
CA GLY A 24 5.91 -10.77 -1.40
C GLY A 24 6.32 -10.50 -2.86
N PRO A 25 7.63 -10.57 -3.18
CA PRO A 25 8.15 -10.29 -4.52
C PRO A 25 7.44 -10.97 -5.68
N GLY A 26 7.05 -12.24 -5.52
CA GLY A 26 6.33 -12.99 -6.56
C GLY A 26 4.89 -12.52 -6.81
N SER A 27 4.35 -11.66 -5.95
CA SER A 27 2.94 -11.24 -5.96
C SER A 27 2.71 -9.75 -6.24
N TYR A 28 3.78 -8.95 -6.34
CA TYR A 28 3.67 -7.49 -6.53
C TYR A 28 2.82 -7.10 -7.73
N ARG A 29 3.04 -7.73 -8.89
CA ARG A 29 2.27 -7.44 -10.11
C ARG A 29 0.78 -7.68 -9.94
N GLN A 30 0.41 -8.78 -9.28
CA GLN A 30 -0.99 -9.09 -9.02
C GLN A 30 -1.61 -8.05 -8.10
N VAL A 31 -0.94 -7.71 -7.00
CA VAL A 31 -1.42 -6.73 -6.04
C VAL A 31 -1.54 -5.33 -6.67
N LEU A 32 -0.56 -4.89 -7.44
CA LEU A 32 -0.61 -3.61 -8.16
C LEU A 32 -1.75 -3.56 -9.18
N ARG A 33 -2.06 -4.69 -9.86
CA ARG A 33 -3.24 -4.79 -10.74
C ARG A 33 -4.54 -4.65 -9.97
N GLU A 34 -4.67 -5.32 -8.82
CA GLU A 34 -5.85 -5.20 -7.95
C GLU A 34 -6.05 -3.76 -7.45
N ILE A 35 -4.97 -3.10 -7.03
CA ILE A 35 -4.98 -1.70 -6.59
C ILE A 35 -5.45 -0.78 -7.73
N ARG A 36 -4.94 -1.00 -8.95
CA ARG A 36 -5.36 -0.24 -10.14
C ARG A 36 -6.83 -0.45 -10.46
N GLN A 37 -7.34 -1.68 -10.37
CA GLN A 37 -8.76 -2.01 -10.60
C GLN A 37 -9.69 -1.39 -9.55
N LYS A 38 -9.20 -1.21 -8.33
CA LYS A 38 -9.92 -0.54 -7.23
C LYS A 38 -9.81 0.99 -7.26
N GLU A 39 -9.14 1.55 -8.27
CA GLU A 39 -8.94 2.99 -8.44
C GLU A 39 -8.28 3.65 -7.21
N ILE A 40 -7.32 2.95 -6.59
CA ILE A 40 -6.56 3.49 -5.45
C ILE A 40 -5.34 4.23 -5.98
N TYR A 41 -5.32 5.56 -5.79
CA TYR A 41 -4.26 6.42 -6.34
C TYR A 41 -3.16 6.79 -5.33
N LYS A 42 -3.40 6.60 -4.02
CA LYS A 42 -2.44 6.90 -2.95
C LYS A 42 -2.01 5.61 -2.27
N LEU A 43 -0.71 5.30 -2.33
CA LEU A 43 -0.13 4.11 -1.73
C LEU A 43 1.00 4.49 -0.77
N ILE A 44 1.07 3.77 0.34
CA ILE A 44 2.23 3.76 1.23
C ILE A 44 2.76 2.33 1.20
N VAL A 45 4.06 2.18 0.95
CA VAL A 45 4.71 0.88 0.80
C VAL A 45 5.77 0.75 1.89
N ASP A 46 5.61 -0.27 2.73
CA ASP A 46 6.62 -0.70 3.69
C ASP A 46 7.28 -1.98 3.14
N THR A 47 8.56 -1.90 2.78
CA THR A 47 9.29 -3.01 2.18
C THR A 47 10.78 -2.91 2.49
N ASP A 48 11.46 -4.06 2.50
CA ASP A 48 12.92 -4.10 2.51
C ASP A 48 13.49 -3.43 1.24
N PRO A 49 14.56 -2.59 1.34
CA PRO A 49 15.23 -1.99 0.20
C PRO A 49 15.63 -2.97 -0.91
N GLN A 50 15.97 -4.21 -0.57
CA GLN A 50 16.33 -5.26 -1.54
C GLN A 50 15.19 -5.59 -2.50
N HIS A 51 13.94 -5.41 -2.07
CA HIS A 51 12.76 -5.68 -2.90
C HIS A 51 12.27 -4.45 -3.69
N MET A 52 12.77 -3.23 -3.42
CA MET A 52 12.27 -2.01 -4.07
C MET A 52 12.37 -2.08 -5.60
N GLN A 53 13.50 -2.59 -6.13
CA GLN A 53 13.69 -2.72 -7.58
C GLN A 53 12.68 -3.69 -8.22
N GLN A 54 12.36 -4.79 -7.53
CA GLN A 54 11.38 -5.76 -8.00
C GLN A 54 9.97 -5.17 -7.92
N PHE A 55 9.67 -4.40 -6.86
CA PHE A 55 8.39 -3.72 -6.68
C PHE A 55 8.12 -2.70 -7.80
N PHE A 56 9.07 -1.81 -8.12
CA PHE A 56 8.87 -0.79 -9.16
C PHE A 56 8.81 -1.33 -10.60
N ARG A 57 9.35 -2.53 -10.84
CA ARG A 57 9.35 -3.19 -12.15
C ARG A 57 8.18 -4.17 -12.37
N ALA A 58 7.41 -4.44 -11.32
CA ALA A 58 6.31 -5.40 -11.34
C ALA A 58 5.15 -4.92 -12.21
#